data_AF-A0AAE3LUV0-F1
#
_entry.id   AF-A0AAE3LUV0-F1
#
_cell.length_a   1.000
_cell.length_b   1.000
_cell.length_c   1.000
_cell.angle_alpha   90.00
_cell.angle_beta   90.00
_cell.angle_gamma   90.00
#
_symmetry.space_group_name_H-M   'P 1'
#
loop_
_entity.id
_entity.type
_entity.pdbx_description
1 polymer ?
#
loop_
_entity_poly.entity_id
_entity_poly.type
_entity_poly.pdbx_seq_one_letter_code
_entity_poly.pdbx_strand_id
1 'polypeptide(L)'
;MAAQVPLFKGLLRQPKLLGLPVMYAMVWLFGGVLVFLWTQHWVVAVLAVAAYPALRKAADWDPNFLDVVVTTLQETPPTTNRKIHDGDSYAP
;
A
#
# COMPACT_ATOMS: atom_id res chain seq x y z
N MET A 1 0.88 26.59 -18.04
CA MET A 1 -0.38 27.29 -17.67
C MET A 1 -1.62 26.37 -17.56
N ALA A 2 -1.59 25.09 -17.95
CA ALA A 2 -2.76 24.19 -17.87
C ALA A 2 -3.12 23.67 -16.45
N ALA A 3 -2.20 23.79 -15.48
CA ALA A 3 -2.34 23.18 -14.15
C ALA A 3 -3.33 23.89 -13.19
N GLN A 4 -3.90 25.04 -13.58
CA GLN A 4 -4.72 25.87 -12.69
C GLN A 4 -6.23 25.72 -12.89
N VAL A 5 -6.70 25.00 -13.92
CA VAL A 5 -8.13 24.80 -14.15
C VAL A 5 -8.64 23.65 -13.28
N PRO A 6 -9.69 23.82 -12.45
CA PRO A 6 -10.17 22.81 -11.52
C PRO A 6 -10.61 21.50 -12.20
N LEU A 7 -11.03 21.58 -13.47
CA LEU A 7 -11.35 20.42 -14.28
C LEU A 7 -10.15 19.48 -14.49
N PHE A 8 -8.98 20.04 -14.84
CA PHE A 8 -7.75 19.24 -15.02
C PHE A 8 -7.25 18.67 -13.70
N LYS A 9 -7.41 19.42 -12.59
CA LYS A 9 -7.08 18.94 -11.25
C LYS A 9 -7.96 17.76 -10.82
N GLY A 10 -9.22 17.73 -11.24
CA GLY A 10 -10.13 16.61 -11.03
C GLY A 10 -9.73 15.37 -11.85
N LEU A 11 -9.36 15.57 -13.12
CA LEU A 11 -8.93 14.49 -14.03
C LEU A 11 -7.60 13.84 -13.62
N LEU A 12 -6.68 14.62 -13.04
CA LEU A 12 -5.39 14.12 -12.55
C LEU A 12 -5.47 13.54 -11.13
N ARG A 13 -6.60 13.70 -10.44
CA ARG A 13 -6.78 13.12 -9.11
C ARG A 13 -6.87 11.61 -9.26
N GLN A 14 -6.00 10.90 -8.57
CA GLN A 14 -6.05 9.44 -8.54
C GLN A 14 -7.45 8.94 -8.17
N PRO A 15 -7.92 7.87 -8.84
CA PRO A 15 -9.20 7.26 -8.51
C PRO A 15 -9.17 6.76 -7.07
N LYS A 16 -10.21 7.09 -6.31
CA LYS A 16 -10.36 6.67 -4.91
C LYS A 16 -11.61 5.81 -4.75
N LEU A 17 -11.48 4.70 -4.05
CA LEU A 17 -12.57 3.82 -3.64
C LEU A 17 -12.67 3.86 -2.11
N LEU A 18 -13.85 4.20 -1.58
CA LEU A 18 -14.09 4.37 -0.13
C LEU A 18 -13.09 5.34 0.57
N GLY A 19 -12.58 6.32 -0.17
CA GLY A 19 -11.59 7.29 0.32
C GLY A 19 -10.13 6.85 0.22
N LEU A 20 -9.85 5.60 -0.15
CA LEU A 20 -8.51 5.07 -0.39
C LEU A 20 -8.17 5.02 -1.88
N PRO A 21 -6.90 5.12 -2.29
CA PRO A 21 -6.49 4.79 -3.64
C PRO A 21 -6.92 3.35 -3.99
N VAL A 22 -7.30 3.10 -5.24
CA VAL A 22 -7.89 1.82 -5.69
C VAL A 22 -7.06 0.61 -5.28
N MET A 23 -5.73 0.69 -5.42
CA MET A 23 -4.83 -0.42 -5.06
C MET A 23 -4.87 -0.78 -3.57
N TYR A 24 -4.99 0.22 -2.68
CA TYR A 24 -5.09 0.01 -1.23
C TYR A 24 -6.40 -0.69 -0.89
N ALA A 25 -7.49 -0.23 -1.51
CA ALA A 25 -8.79 -0.84 -1.33
C ALA A 25 -8.81 -2.29 -1.82
N MET A 26 -8.17 -2.58 -2.97
CA MET A 26 -8.04 -3.94 -3.49
C MET A 26 -7.25 -4.84 -2.53
N VAL A 27 -6.04 -4.42 -2.10
CA VAL A 27 -5.21 -5.21 -1.17
C VAL A 27 -5.96 -5.46 0.15
N TRP A 28 -6.66 -4.45 0.67
CA TRP A 28 -7.43 -4.58 1.89
C TRP A 28 -8.63 -5.52 1.77
N LEU A 29 -9.45 -5.34 0.74
CA LEU A 29 -10.65 -6.15 0.54
C LEU A 29 -10.29 -7.58 0.16
N PHE A 30 -9.43 -7.78 -0.85
CA PHE A 30 -9.03 -9.13 -1.27
C PHE A 30 -8.21 -9.83 -0.20
N GLY A 31 -7.20 -9.16 0.37
CA GLY A 31 -6.37 -9.75 1.42
C GLY A 31 -7.19 -10.08 2.66
N GLY A 32 -8.04 -9.15 3.11
CA GLY A 32 -8.90 -9.34 4.27
C GLY A 32 -9.91 -10.47 4.07
N VAL A 33 -10.61 -10.50 2.94
CA VAL A 33 -11.59 -11.57 2.62
C VAL A 33 -10.89 -12.91 2.48
N LEU A 34 -9.73 -12.98 1.82
CA LEU A 34 -9.01 -14.24 1.63
C LEU A 34 -8.53 -14.82 2.97
N VAL A 35 -7.92 -13.99 3.83
CA VAL A 35 -7.49 -14.41 5.17
C VAL A 35 -8.70 -14.81 6.04
N PHE A 36 -9.82 -14.10 5.91
CA PHE A 36 -11.05 -14.44 6.61
C PHE A 36 -11.62 -15.78 6.14
N LEU A 37 -11.66 -16.04 4.84
CA LEU A 37 -12.14 -17.31 4.29
C LEU A 37 -11.24 -18.48 4.69
N TRP A 38 -9.92 -18.25 4.79
CA TRP A 38 -8.98 -19.28 5.22
C TRP A 38 -9.10 -19.58 6.73
N THR A 39 -9.21 -18.55 7.56
CA THR A 39 -9.22 -18.71 9.03
C THR A 39 -10.62 -19.01 9.58
N GLN A 40 -11.67 -18.55 8.88
CA GLN A 40 -13.08 -18.63 9.25
C GLN A 40 -13.40 -18.14 10.67
N HIS A 41 -12.62 -17.17 11.15
CA HIS A 41 -12.70 -16.67 12.53
C HIS A 41 -13.04 -15.18 12.55
N TRP A 42 -14.01 -14.80 13.41
CA TRP A 42 -14.52 -13.43 13.51
C TRP A 42 -13.46 -12.39 13.88
N VAL A 43 -12.40 -12.80 14.58
CA VAL A 43 -11.26 -11.91 14.91
C VAL A 43 -10.63 -11.32 13.65
N VAL A 44 -10.56 -12.07 12.55
CA VAL A 44 -9.99 -11.56 11.29
C VAL A 44 -10.85 -10.44 10.72
N ALA A 45 -12.18 -10.54 10.83
CA ALA A 45 -13.08 -9.47 10.40
C ALA A 45 -12.89 -8.20 11.24
N VAL A 46 -12.74 -8.34 12.56
CA VAL A 46 -12.45 -7.21 13.46
C VAL A 46 -11.11 -6.55 13.11
N LEU A 47 -10.07 -7.35 12.86
CA LEU A 47 -8.77 -6.85 12.44
C LEU A 47 -8.83 -6.16 11.07
N ALA A 48 -9.60 -6.68 10.12
CA ALA A 48 -9.79 -6.04 8.81
C ALA A 48 -10.43 -4.65 8.97
N VAL A 49 -11.46 -4.51 9.80
CA VAL A 49 -12.07 -3.21 10.11
C VAL A 49 -11.06 -2.28 10.80
N ALA A 50 -10.29 -2.79 11.75
CA ALA A 50 -9.25 -2.02 12.44
C ALA A 50 -8.08 -1.61 11.52
N ALA A 51 -7.81 -2.36 10.44
CA ALA A 51 -6.78 -2.02 9.46
C ALA A 51 -7.17 -0.84 8.55
N TYR A 52 -8.47 -0.59 8.35
CA TYR A 52 -8.95 0.52 7.51
C TYR A 52 -8.38 1.89 7.90
N PRO A 53 -8.45 2.36 9.17
CA PRO A 53 -7.89 3.65 9.55
C PRO A 53 -6.36 3.71 9.38
N ALA A 54 -5.65 2.59 9.56
CA ALA A 54 -4.20 2.54 9.34
C ALA A 54 -3.86 2.74 7.86
N LEU A 55 -4.58 2.06 6.96
CA LEU A 55 -4.41 2.23 5.51
C LEU A 55 -4.81 3.62 5.05
N ARG A 56 -5.86 4.20 5.65
CA ARG A 56 -6.27 5.57 5.35
C ARG A 56 -5.21 6.57 5.75
N LYS A 57 -4.61 6.42 6.94
CA LYS A 57 -3.50 7.26 7.39
C LYS A 57 -2.27 7.13 6.48
N ALA A 58 -1.97 5.92 6.01
CA ALA A 58 -0.88 5.71 5.05
C ALA A 58 -1.17 6.41 3.71
N ALA A 59 -2.39 6.28 3.19
CA ALA A 59 -2.80 6.92 1.95
C ALA A 59 -2.89 8.46 2.04
N ASP A 60 -3.15 9.00 3.23
CA ASP A 60 -3.12 10.45 3.49
C ASP A 60 -1.69 10.99 3.53
N TRP A 61 -0.70 10.16 3.90
CA TRP A 61 0.72 10.54 3.89
C TRP A 61 1.30 10.53 2.48
N ASP A 62 1.13 9.43 1.75
CA ASP A 62 1.51 9.32 0.35
C ASP A 62 0.56 8.36 -0.38
N PRO A 63 -0.19 8.82 -1.40
CA PRO A 63 -1.11 7.97 -2.13
C PRO A 63 -0.42 6.83 -2.90
N ASN A 64 0.87 6.94 -3.20
CA ASN A 64 1.66 5.92 -3.89
C ASN A 64 2.52 5.07 -2.94
N PHE A 65 2.39 5.21 -1.62
CA PHE A 65 3.21 4.48 -0.65
C PHE A 65 3.26 2.96 -0.90
N LEU A 66 2.12 2.30 -1.13
CA LEU A 66 2.11 0.87 -1.45
C LEU A 66 2.84 0.54 -2.76
N ASP A 67 2.77 1.42 -3.75
CA ASP A 67 3.43 1.21 -5.04
C ASP A 67 4.95 1.28 -4.84
N VAL A 68 5.41 2.27 -4.08
CA VAL A 68 6.81 2.40 -3.69
C VAL A 68 7.28 1.17 -2.90
N VAL A 69 6.48 0.66 -1.96
CA VAL A 69 6.82 -0.56 -1.21
C VAL A 69 6.93 -1.77 -2.14
N VAL A 70 5.99 -1.94 -3.07
CA VAL A 70 6.02 -3.05 -4.03
C VAL A 70 7.22 -2.93 -4.96
N THR A 71 7.45 -1.77 -5.57
CA THR A 71 8.59 -1.53 -6.47
C THR A 71 9.91 -1.71 -5.75
N THR A 72 10.06 -1.16 -4.53
CA THR A 72 11.30 -1.33 -3.76
C THR A 72 11.56 -2.79 -3.42
N LEU A 73 10.54 -3.57 -3.09
CA LEU A 73 10.69 -5.01 -2.83
C LEU A 73 11.00 -5.82 -4.09
N GLN A 74 10.50 -5.40 -5.25
CA GLN A 74 10.74 -6.07 -6.54
C GLN A 74 12.11 -5.73 -7.14
N GLU A 75 12.45 -4.45 -7.18
CA GLU A 75 13.67 -3.93 -7.82
C GLU A 75 14.88 -3.93 -6.89
N THR A 76 14.67 -3.84 -5.57
CA THR A 76 15.74 -3.80 -4.57
C THR A 76 15.38 -4.66 -3.35
N PRO A 77 15.24 -5.99 -3.53
CA PRO A 77 14.89 -6.88 -2.44
C PRO A 77 15.95 -6.79 -1.32
N PRO A 78 15.54 -6.78 -0.04
CA PRO A 78 16.47 -6.66 1.06
C PRO A 78 17.38 -7.90 1.13
N THR A 79 18.71 -7.71 1.10
CA THR A 79 19.63 -8.83 1.32
C THR A 79 19.81 -9.09 2.82
N THR A 80 19.97 -10.36 3.19
CA THR A 80 20.31 -10.75 4.58
C THR A 80 21.63 -10.10 5.03
N ASN A 81 22.53 -9.85 4.07
CA ASN A 81 23.86 -9.32 4.32
C ASN A 81 23.87 -7.84 4.71
N ARG A 82 22.79 -7.12 4.38
CA ARG A 82 22.63 -5.68 4.67
C ARG A 82 22.79 -5.34 6.15
N LYS A 83 22.39 -6.23 7.06
CA LYS A 83 22.52 -6.01 8.52
C LYS A 83 23.96 -6.11 9.02
N ILE A 84 24.82 -6.79 8.28
CA ILE A 84 26.20 -7.10 8.68
C ILE A 84 27.16 -6.09 8.03
N HIS A 85 26.91 -5.69 6.77
CA HIS A 85 27.82 -4.86 5.99
C HIS A 85 27.32 -3.43 5.73
N ASP A 86 26.29 -2.98 6.47
CA ASP A 86 25.66 -1.65 6.32
C ASP A 86 25.25 -1.31 4.86
N GLY A 87 24.96 -2.35 4.08
CA GLY A 87 24.68 -2.25 2.64
C GLY A 87 24.64 -3.61 1.94
N ASP A 88 24.12 -3.62 0.71
CA ASP A 88 24.08 -4.80 -0.15
C ASP A 88 25.44 -4.97 -0.85
N SER A 89 26.46 -5.34 -0.08
CA SER A 89 27.79 -5.66 -0.63
C SER A 89 27.80 -7.09 -1.17
N TYR A 90 28.06 -7.24 -2.48
CA TYR A 90 28.24 -8.52 -3.18
C TYR A 90 29.73 -8.91 -3.29
N ALA A 91 30.62 -8.21 -2.59
CA ALA A 91 32.04 -8.56 -2.60
C ALA A 91 32.27 -9.90 -1.86
N PRO A 92 33.13 -10.79 -2.39
CA PRO A 92 33.52 -12.04 -1.73
C PRO A 92 34.31 -11.79 -0.44
#